data_AF-A0A7V3RG70-F1
#
_entry.id   AF-A0A7V3RG70-F1
#
_cell.length_a   1.000
_cell.length_b   1.000
_cell.length_c   1.000
_cell.angle_alpha   90.00
_cell.angle_beta   90.00
_cell.angle_gamma   90.00
#
_symmetry.space_group_name_H-M   'P 1'
#
loop_
_entity.id
_entity.type
_entity.pdbx_description
1 polymer ?
#
loop_
_entity_poly.entity_id
_entity_poly.type
_entity_poly.pdbx_seq_one_letter_code
_entity_poly.pdbx_strand_id
1 'polypeptide(L)'
;LDSKGEFYFVGGGNAGGYGIILKDEYKDYYFYILALLNSKVLEFYLRNISTPFRGGYFSYGKRFIEQLPIKFANETDTNKLSLLVREQISLTMSLREMNNTDAKNKIEQRLKENEQKINSIVYTIYGLNEKEINIIENMLNS
;
A
#
# COMPACT_ATOMS: atom_id res chain seq x y z
N LEU A 1 -1.68 -11.55 1.59
CA LEU A 1 -0.22 -11.45 1.78
C LEU A 1 0.32 -12.87 1.78
N ASP A 2 1.27 -13.19 0.91
CA ASP A 2 2.04 -14.43 1.02
C ASP A 2 3.29 -14.14 1.83
N SER A 3 3.26 -14.44 3.12
CA SER A 3 4.37 -14.19 4.04
C SER A 3 5.48 -15.23 3.95
N LYS A 4 5.28 -16.32 3.19
CA LYS A 4 6.28 -17.39 3.01
C LYS A 4 7.07 -17.24 1.71
N GLY A 5 6.61 -16.39 0.79
CA GLY A 5 7.25 -16.17 -0.51
C GLY A 5 7.15 -17.37 -1.45
N GLU A 6 6.12 -18.20 -1.27
CA GLU A 6 5.88 -19.42 -2.05
C GLU A 6 5.27 -19.10 -3.43
N PHE A 7 4.64 -17.93 -3.59
CA PHE A 7 3.96 -17.51 -4.81
C PHE A 7 4.61 -16.26 -5.41
N TYR A 8 5.49 -16.44 -6.40
CA TYR A 8 5.94 -15.36 -7.29
C TYR A 8 5.86 -15.79 -8.76
N PHE A 9 5.26 -14.94 -9.60
CA PHE A 9 5.16 -15.16 -11.04
C PHE A 9 6.23 -14.33 -11.75
N VAL A 10 7.28 -14.97 -12.27
CA VAL A 10 8.22 -14.30 -13.18
C VAL A 10 7.61 -14.19 -14.57
N GLY A 11 6.72 -13.20 -14.75
CA GLY A 11 6.30 -12.77 -16.08
C GLY A 11 7.48 -12.05 -16.75
N GLY A 12 8.12 -12.69 -17.73
CA GLY A 12 9.21 -12.11 -18.50
C GLY A 12 8.72 -10.95 -19.38
N GLY A 13 8.70 -9.73 -18.86
CA GLY A 13 8.35 -8.52 -19.61
C GLY A 13 7.86 -7.36 -18.75
N ASN A 14 7.17 -6.40 -19.38
CA ASN A 14 6.46 -5.29 -18.71
C ASN A 14 5.09 -5.70 -18.11
N ALA A 15 4.70 -6.96 -18.29
CA ALA A 15 3.45 -7.54 -17.80
C ALA A 15 3.80 -8.80 -16.98
N GLY A 16 3.65 -8.68 -15.66
CA GLY A 16 3.96 -9.73 -14.69
C GLY A 16 3.74 -9.20 -13.26
N GLY A 17 3.60 -10.11 -12.30
CA GLY A 17 3.58 -9.75 -10.88
C GLY A 17 4.99 -9.72 -10.30
N TYR A 18 5.24 -8.89 -9.30
CA TYR A 18 6.50 -8.88 -8.54
C TYR A 18 6.23 -9.31 -7.10
N GLY A 19 7.15 -10.11 -6.55
CA GLY A 19 7.23 -10.42 -5.13
C GLY A 19 8.30 -9.57 -4.44
N ILE A 20 8.05 -9.18 -3.20
CA ILE A 20 9.04 -8.52 -2.33
C ILE A 20 9.30 -9.45 -1.16
N ILE A 21 10.56 -9.87 -1.01
CA ILE A 21 11.04 -10.65 0.13
C ILE A 21 11.94 -9.73 0.95
N LEU A 22 11.57 -9.53 2.22
CA LEU A 22 12.39 -8.79 3.16
C LEU A 22 13.53 -9.67 3.65
N LYS A 23 14.71 -9.08 3.87
CA LYS A 23 15.82 -9.76 4.54
C LYS A 23 15.38 -10.19 5.95
N ASP A 24 16.01 -11.23 6.49
CA ASP A 24 15.64 -11.82 7.78
C ASP A 24 15.58 -10.81 8.93
N GLU A 25 16.50 -9.84 8.95
CA GLU A 25 16.55 -8.77 9.95
C GLU A 25 15.33 -7.80 9.89
N TYR A 26 14.59 -7.79 8.78
CA TYR A 26 13.38 -6.97 8.58
C TYR A 26 12.10 -7.80 8.46
N LYS A 27 12.12 -9.11 8.75
CA LYS A 27 10.95 -9.98 8.59
C LYS A 27 9.72 -9.49 9.35
N ASP A 28 9.91 -8.81 10.48
CA ASP A 28 8.78 -8.32 11.29
C ASP A 28 8.13 -7.05 10.70
N TYR A 29 8.72 -6.46 9.66
CA TYR A 29 8.25 -5.24 9.00
C TYR A 29 7.34 -5.51 7.79
N TYR A 30 6.98 -6.77 7.46
CA TYR A 30 6.15 -7.06 6.28
C TYR A 30 4.85 -6.23 6.23
N PHE A 31 4.12 -6.15 7.34
CA PHE A 31 2.87 -5.38 7.38
C PHE A 31 3.10 -3.87 7.34
N TYR A 32 4.19 -3.40 7.93
CA TYR A 32 4.61 -2.00 7.85
C TYR A 32 4.96 -1.60 6.41
N ILE A 33 5.81 -2.39 5.75
CA ILE A 33 6.19 -2.18 4.35
C ILE A 33 4.95 -2.27 3.46
N LEU A 34 4.05 -3.22 3.71
CA LEU A 34 2.79 -3.31 2.98
C LEU A 34 1.94 -2.04 3.14
N ALA A 35 1.92 -1.42 4.33
CA ALA A 35 1.24 -0.15 4.57
C ALA A 35 1.83 0.97 3.70
N LEU A 36 3.16 1.09 3.68
CA LEU A 36 3.85 2.11 2.89
C LEU A 36 3.60 1.91 1.39
N LEU A 37 3.76 0.69 0.89
CA LEU A 37 3.61 0.37 -0.53
C LEU A 37 2.18 0.59 -1.06
N ASN A 38 1.17 0.53 -0.19
CA ASN A 38 -0.23 0.83 -0.54
C ASN A 38 -0.64 2.25 -0.16
N SER A 39 0.29 3.10 0.27
CA SER A 39 0.00 4.48 0.62
C SER A 39 -0.07 5.40 -0.60
N LYS A 40 -0.86 6.47 -0.51
CA LYS A 40 -0.94 7.52 -1.52
C LYS A 40 0.40 8.22 -1.76
N VAL A 41 1.27 8.30 -0.75
CA VAL A 41 2.60 8.92 -0.90
C VAL A 41 3.46 8.12 -1.88
N LEU A 42 3.56 6.80 -1.68
CA LEU A 42 4.38 5.96 -2.54
C LEU A 42 3.72 5.72 -3.90
N GLU A 43 2.39 5.67 -3.98
CA GLU A 43 1.66 5.65 -5.25
C GLU A 43 1.93 6.94 -6.06
N PHE A 44 1.83 8.11 -5.45
CA PHE A 44 2.15 9.39 -6.09
C PHE A 44 3.60 9.40 -6.59
N TYR A 45 4.55 9.03 -5.72
CA TYR A 45 5.96 9.00 -6.12
C TYR A 45 6.18 8.05 -7.30
N LEU A 46 5.61 6.84 -7.24
CA LEU A 46 5.73 5.86 -8.31
C LEU A 46 5.17 6.39 -9.62
N ARG A 47 3.95 6.93 -9.65
CA ARG A 47 3.34 7.48 -10.88
C ARG A 47 4.16 8.61 -11.51
N ASN A 48 4.90 9.38 -10.70
CA ASN A 48 5.77 10.45 -11.20
C ASN A 48 7.08 9.94 -11.82
N ILE A 49 7.53 8.74 -11.46
CA ILE A 49 8.77 8.16 -12.02
C ILE A 49 8.51 7.05 -13.04
N SER A 50 7.30 6.49 -13.06
CA SER A 50 6.97 5.32 -13.88
C SER A 50 6.42 5.69 -15.26
N THR A 51 6.46 4.71 -16.15
CA THR A 51 5.91 4.85 -17.50
C THR A 51 4.40 4.62 -17.48
N PRO A 52 3.57 5.56 -17.99
CA PRO A 52 2.15 5.35 -18.13
C PRO A 52 1.86 4.33 -19.25
N PHE A 53 0.81 3.55 -19.06
CA PHE A 53 0.24 2.64 -20.04
C PHE A 53 -1.16 3.11 -20.46
N ARG A 54 -1.72 2.48 -21.50
CA ARG A 54 -3.09 2.76 -21.94
C ARG A 54 -4.09 2.45 -20.82
N GLY A 55 -5.16 3.23 -20.72
CA GLY A 55 -6.24 3.00 -19.75
C GLY A 55 -5.94 3.51 -18.33
N GLY A 56 -4.95 4.38 -18.15
CA GLY A 56 -4.62 4.95 -16.83
C GLY A 56 -3.76 4.06 -15.95
N TYR A 57 -3.28 2.93 -16.47
CA TYR A 57 -2.34 2.06 -15.76
C TYR A 57 -0.92 2.62 -15.80
N PHE A 58 -0.09 2.19 -14.86
CA PHE A 58 1.32 2.58 -14.75
C PHE A 58 2.19 1.34 -14.67
N SER A 59 3.48 1.47 -15.02
CA SER A 59 4.45 0.40 -14.85
C SER A 59 4.91 0.30 -13.40
N TYR A 60 4.79 -0.90 -12.81
CA TYR A 60 5.31 -1.23 -11.47
C TYR A 60 6.56 -2.10 -11.60
N GLY A 61 7.34 -1.91 -12.67
CA GLY A 61 8.56 -2.69 -12.90
C GLY A 61 9.60 -2.50 -11.80
N LYS A 62 10.46 -3.51 -11.58
CA LYS A 62 11.56 -3.47 -10.59
C LYS A 62 12.32 -2.14 -10.60
N ARG A 63 12.67 -1.63 -11.79
CA ARG A 63 13.40 -0.37 -11.99
C ARG A 63 12.74 0.85 -11.34
N PHE A 64 11.43 0.83 -11.12
CA PHE A 64 10.69 1.90 -10.46
C PHE A 64 10.47 1.59 -8.98
N ILE A 65 10.12 0.34 -8.64
CA ILE A 65 9.93 -0.09 -7.25
C ILE A 65 11.21 0.09 -6.42
N GLU A 66 12.38 -0.21 -7.00
CA GLU A 66 13.67 -0.07 -6.29
C GLU A 66 14.06 1.39 -6.00
N GLN A 67 13.37 2.35 -6.60
CA GLN A 67 13.56 3.79 -6.36
C GLN A 67 12.62 4.35 -5.28
N LEU A 68 11.70 3.54 -4.74
CA LEU A 68 10.74 4.01 -3.73
C LEU A 68 11.47 4.48 -2.47
N PRO A 69 11.19 5.69 -1.96
CA PRO A 69 11.85 6.22 -0.78
C PRO A 69 11.25 5.61 0.49
N ILE A 70 11.63 4.38 0.83
CA ILE A 70 11.16 3.71 2.06
C ILE A 70 11.77 4.41 3.29
N LYS A 71 10.91 5.00 4.13
CA LYS A 71 11.31 5.58 5.42
C LYS A 71 11.05 4.60 6.54
N PHE A 72 11.93 4.56 7.54
CA PHE A 72 11.68 3.91 8.82
C PHE A 72 11.01 4.90 9.77
N ALA A 73 9.94 4.47 10.44
CA ALA A 73 9.26 5.25 11.47
C ALA A 73 9.72 4.81 12.87
N ASN A 74 9.25 5.52 13.90
CA ASN A 74 9.37 5.05 15.28
C ASN A 74 8.56 3.74 15.48
N GLU A 75 8.83 3.05 16.59
CA GLU A 75 8.18 1.78 16.91
C GLU A 75 6.66 1.91 17.04
N THR A 76 6.17 3.00 17.62
CA THR A 76 4.74 3.26 17.82
C THR A 76 3.98 3.31 16.48
N ASP A 77 4.46 4.11 15.54
CA ASP A 77 3.84 4.25 14.21
C ASP A 77 3.99 2.98 13.37
N THR A 78 5.15 2.31 13.49
CA THR A 78 5.40 1.02 12.84
C THR A 78 4.38 -0.03 13.28
N ASN A 79 4.17 -0.15 14.59
CA ASN A 79 3.20 -1.08 15.18
C ASN A 79 1.77 -0.71 14.81
N LYS A 80 1.43 0.59 14.87
CA LYS A 80 0.09 1.09 14.53
C LYS A 80 -0.28 0.80 13.07
N LEU A 81 0.63 1.08 12.13
CA LEU A 81 0.42 0.76 10.72
C LEU A 81 0.30 -0.75 10.49
N SER A 82 1.14 -1.54 11.15
CA SER A 82 1.08 -3.00 11.04
C SER A 82 -0.27 -3.56 11.52
N LEU A 83 -0.82 -3.04 12.62
CA LEU A 83 -2.13 -3.44 13.13
C LEU A 83 -3.27 -3.04 12.18
N LEU A 84 -3.25 -1.81 11.64
CA LEU A 84 -4.24 -1.35 10.67
C LEU A 84 -4.25 -2.20 9.41
N VAL A 85 -3.07 -2.56 8.89
CA VAL A 85 -2.97 -3.43 7.71
C VAL A 85 -3.45 -4.85 8.00
N ARG A 86 -3.15 -5.40 9.18
CA ARG A 86 -3.69 -6.72 9.60
C ARG A 86 -5.22 -6.70 9.66
N GLU A 87 -5.81 -5.64 10.23
CA GLU A 87 -7.25 -5.43 10.24
C GLU A 87 -7.80 -5.34 8.80
N GLN A 88 -7.15 -4.55 7.94
CA GLN A 88 -7.54 -4.38 6.53
C GLN A 88 -7.59 -5.72 5.77
N ILE A 89 -6.57 -6.55 5.96
CA ILE A 89 -6.49 -7.90 5.37
C ILE A 89 -7.64 -8.77 5.89
N SER A 90 -7.84 -8.80 7.21
CA SER A 90 -8.91 -9.62 7.82
C SER A 90 -10.29 -9.19 7.31
N LEU A 91 -10.57 -7.90 7.29
CA LEU A 91 -11.84 -7.35 6.81
C LEU A 91 -12.07 -7.66 5.32
N THR A 92 -11.02 -7.53 4.50
CA THR A 92 -11.07 -7.87 3.07
C THR A 92 -11.37 -9.35 2.85
N MET A 93 -10.79 -10.24 3.66
CA MET A 93 -11.08 -11.68 3.59
C MET A 93 -12.54 -11.95 3.97
N SER A 94 -13.04 -11.37 5.06
CA SER A 94 -14.43 -11.54 5.48
C SER A 94 -15.43 -11.01 4.43
N LEU A 95 -15.12 -9.90 3.75
CA LEU A 95 -15.97 -9.32 2.70
C LEU A 95 -16.22 -10.30 1.54
N ARG A 96 -15.22 -11.11 1.16
CA ARG A 96 -15.28 -12.08 0.05
C ARG A 96 -16.26 -13.23 0.32
N GLU A 97 -16.47 -13.55 1.60
CA GLU A 97 -17.29 -14.69 2.02
C GLU A 97 -18.73 -14.27 2.35
N MET A 98 -19.01 -12.96 2.43
CA MET A 98 -20.33 -12.46 2.82
C MET A 98 -21.31 -12.35 1.66
N ASN A 99 -22.58 -12.61 1.97
CA ASN A 99 -23.72 -12.43 1.06
C ASN A 99 -24.67 -11.31 1.48
N ASN A 100 -24.56 -10.79 2.71
CA ASN A 100 -25.43 -9.74 3.24
C ASN A 100 -24.91 -8.34 2.86
N THR A 101 -25.75 -7.56 2.18
CA THR A 101 -25.42 -6.22 1.66
C THR A 101 -25.14 -5.18 2.75
N ASP A 102 -25.93 -5.15 3.83
CA ASP A 102 -25.75 -4.17 4.92
C ASP A 102 -24.46 -4.42 5.71
N ALA A 103 -24.14 -5.70 5.94
CA ALA A 103 -22.88 -6.09 6.56
C ALA A 103 -21.68 -5.72 5.68
N LYS A 104 -21.78 -5.91 4.36
CA LYS A 104 -20.75 -5.47 3.40
C LYS A 104 -20.52 -3.96 3.48
N ASN A 105 -21.58 -3.16 3.41
CA ASN A 105 -21.47 -1.70 3.47
C ASN A 105 -20.73 -1.21 4.74
N LYS A 106 -21.00 -1.84 5.89
CA LYS A 106 -20.29 -1.51 7.15
C LYS A 106 -18.80 -1.84 7.09
N ILE A 107 -18.44 -2.98 6.51
CA ILE A 107 -17.04 -3.38 6.35
C ILE A 107 -16.33 -2.49 5.35
N GLU A 108 -16.96 -2.17 4.22
CA GLU A 108 -16.40 -1.25 3.23
C GLU A 108 -16.14 0.13 3.82
N GLN A 109 -17.07 0.66 4.62
CA GLN A 109 -16.87 1.90 5.35
C GLN A 109 -15.68 1.81 6.31
N ARG A 110 -15.54 0.70 7.03
CA ARG A 110 -14.40 0.47 7.93
C ARG A 110 -13.07 0.37 7.19
N LEU A 111 -13.04 -0.30 6.04
CA LEU A 111 -11.87 -0.39 5.16
C LEU A 111 -11.43 1.00 4.69
N LYS A 112 -12.38 1.86 4.31
CA LYS A 112 -12.12 3.24 3.90
C LYS A 112 -11.56 4.09 5.05
N GLU A 113 -12.12 3.97 6.24
CA GLU A 113 -11.61 4.65 7.44
C GLU A 113 -10.18 4.22 7.77
N ASN A 114 -9.88 2.92 7.64
CA ASN A 114 -8.55 2.40 7.88
C ASN A 114 -7.54 2.90 6.83
N GLU A 115 -7.94 2.96 5.56
CA GLU A 115 -7.12 3.55 4.50
C GLU A 115 -6.80 5.03 4.77
N GLN A 116 -7.79 5.82 5.21
CA GLN A 116 -7.59 7.21 5.60
C GLN A 116 -6.61 7.35 6.77
N LYS A 117 -6.74 6.51 7.80
CA LYS A 117 -5.82 6.50 8.95
C LYS A 117 -4.40 6.12 8.55
N ILE A 118 -4.25 5.10 7.69
CA ILE A 118 -2.95 4.67 7.16
C ILE A 118 -2.30 5.85 6.44
N ASN A 119 -3.00 6.48 5.49
CA ASN A 119 -2.45 7.59 4.73
C ASN A 119 -2.08 8.79 5.62
N SER A 120 -2.92 9.13 6.60
CA SER A 120 -2.62 10.20 7.56
C SER A 120 -1.32 9.95 8.35
N ILE A 121 -1.11 8.73 8.84
CA ILE A 121 0.15 8.36 9.53
C ILE A 121 1.33 8.43 8.56
N VAL A 122 1.16 7.93 7.34
CA VAL A 122 2.22 7.96 6.33
C VAL A 122 2.60 9.40 5.96
N TYR A 123 1.65 10.32 5.83
CA TYR A 123 1.96 11.75 5.60
C TYR A 123 2.86 12.32 6.70
N THR A 124 2.58 11.98 7.96
CA THR A 124 3.41 12.36 9.11
C THR A 124 4.81 11.76 9.02
N ILE A 125 4.93 10.47 8.71
CA ILE A 125 6.23 9.78 8.54
C ILE A 125 7.07 10.46 7.44
N TYR A 126 6.42 10.89 6.36
CA TYR A 126 7.11 11.56 5.26
C TYR A 126 7.36 13.04 5.51
N GLY A 127 6.74 13.63 6.54
CA GLY A 127 6.90 15.03 6.92
C GLY A 127 6.14 15.99 5.99
N LEU A 128 5.02 15.54 5.42
CA LEU A 128 4.28 16.30 4.43
C LEU A 128 3.38 17.35 5.07
N ASN A 129 3.35 18.54 4.49
CA ASN A 129 2.42 19.60 4.88
C ASN A 129 1.10 19.53 4.10
N GLU A 130 0.10 20.31 4.50
CA GLU A 130 -1.23 20.31 3.89
C GLU A 130 -1.21 20.61 2.38
N LYS A 131 -0.33 21.50 1.91
CA LYS A 131 -0.23 21.83 0.47
C LYS A 131 0.27 20.62 -0.32
N GLU A 132 1.28 19.93 0.20
CA GLU A 132 1.84 18.73 -0.43
C GLU A 132 0.83 17.58 -0.42
N ILE A 133 0.13 17.38 0.70
CA ILE A 133 -0.95 16.38 0.81
C ILE A 133 -2.04 16.67 -0.23
N ASN A 134 -2.46 17.92 -0.38
CA ASN A 134 -3.47 18.30 -1.38
C ASN A 134 -3.00 18.05 -2.81
N ILE A 135 -1.72 18.28 -3.12
CA ILE A 135 -1.15 17.96 -4.45
C ILE A 135 -1.25 16.45 -4.72
N ILE A 136 -0.86 15.62 -3.75
CA ILE A 136 -0.92 14.16 -3.85
C ILE A 136 -2.37 13.70 -4.05
N GLU A 137 -3.28 14.18 -3.21
CA GLU A 137 -4.69 13.81 -3.25
C GLU A 137 -5.35 14.21 -4.56
N ASN A 138 -5.12 15.43 -5.05
CA ASN A 138 -5.71 15.89 -6.31
C ASN A 138 -5.21 15.10 -7.51
N MET A 139 -3.93 14.74 -7.55
CA MET A 139 -3.37 13.92 -8.64
C MET A 139 -3.91 12.49 -8.66
N LEU A 140 -4.19 11.90 -7.50
CA LEU A 140 -4.64 10.52 -7.42
C LEU A 140 -6.16 10.36 -7.60
N ASN A 141 -6.93 11.42 -7.36
CA ASN A 141 -8.38 11.43 -7.52
C ASN A 141 -8.84 11.94 -8.90
N SER A 142 -7.92 12.43 -9.75
CA SER A 142 -8.16 12.86 -11.13
C SER A 142 -8.03 11.73 -12.13
#